data_AF-A0A285URQ7-F1
#
_entry.id   AF-A0A285URQ7-F1
#
_cell.length_a   1.000
_cell.length_b   1.000
_cell.length_c   1.000
_cell.angle_alpha   90.00
_cell.angle_beta   90.00
_cell.angle_gamma   90.00
#
_symmetry.space_group_name_H-M   'P 1'
#
loop_
_entity.id
_entity.type
_entity.pdbx_description
1 polymer ?
#
loop_
_entity_poly.entity_id
_entity_poly.type
_entity_poly.pdbx_seq_one_letter_code
_entity_poly.pdbx_strand_id
1 'polypeptide(L)' 'MNKPIKRWNLLDSVNLALFIVVVLFFLDFNNNAAVSYLLLGVFLLWVITLIFRNIFINKIENDPDHPLHETQLQGKKKI' A
#
# COMPACT_ATOMS: atom_id res chain seq x y z
N MET A 1 -11.93 11.12 -18.10
CA MET A 1 -12.75 10.79 -16.92
C MET A 1 -11.81 10.28 -15.83
N ASN A 2 -11.51 11.12 -14.85
CA ASN A 2 -10.55 10.76 -13.80
C ASN A 2 -11.21 9.73 -12.88
N LYS A 3 -10.54 8.60 -12.63
CA LYS A 3 -11.03 7.57 -11.71
C LYS A 3 -10.65 7.94 -10.28
N PRO A 4 -11.49 7.62 -9.28
CA PRO A 4 -11.12 7.79 -7.88
C PRO A 4 -9.87 6.93 -7.58
N ILE A 5 -9.02 7.43 -6.67
CA ILE A 5 -7.80 6.73 -6.27
C ILE A 5 -8.23 5.61 -5.33
N LYS A 6 -7.95 4.36 -5.72
CA LYS A 6 -8.30 3.20 -4.89
C LYS A 6 -7.31 3.07 -3.75
N ARG A 7 -7.82 2.99 -2.50
CA ARG A 7 -7.00 2.80 -1.29
C ARG A 7 -6.22 1.48 -1.33
N TRP A 8 -6.86 0.41 -1.80
CA TRP A 8 -6.30 -0.94 -1.85
C TRP A 8 -6.37 -1.52 -3.26
N ASN A 9 -5.23 -1.88 -3.85
CA ASN A 9 -5.14 -2.50 -5.17
C ASN A 9 -5.03 -4.02 -5.07
N LEU A 10 -5.38 -4.74 -6.15
CA LEU A 10 -5.17 -6.19 -6.24
C LEU A 10 -3.68 -6.55 -6.11
N LEU A 11 -2.79 -5.69 -6.64
CA LEU A 11 -1.34 -5.82 -6.43
C LEU A 11 -0.96 -5.78 -4.94
N ASP A 12 -1.65 -4.98 -4.13
CA ASP A 12 -1.39 -4.92 -2.69
C ASP A 12 -1.79 -6.23 -2.00
N SER A 13 -2.88 -6.87 -2.44
CA SER A 13 -3.25 -8.23 -1.99
C SER A 13 -2.20 -9.28 -2.38
N VAL A 14 -1.66 -9.21 -3.60
CA VAL A 14 -0.61 -10.13 -4.06
C VAL A 14 0.67 -9.91 -3.25
N ASN A 15 1.09 -8.66 -3.05
CA ASN A 15 2.27 -8.33 -2.24
C ASN A 15 2.10 -8.79 -0.79
N LEU A 16 0.91 -8.65 -0.21
CA LEU A 16 0.62 -9.15 1.13
C LEU A 16 0.71 -10.68 1.20
N ALA A 17 0.17 -11.40 0.21
CA ALA A 17 0.26 -12.85 0.15
C ALA A 17 1.73 -13.31 0.01
N LEU A 18 2.50 -12.66 -0.86
CA LEU A 18 3.93 -12.91 -1.02
C LEU A 18 4.70 -12.62 0.28
N PHE A 19 4.35 -11.55 0.99
CA PHE A 19 4.94 -11.24 2.29
C PHE A 19 4.75 -12.37 3.29
N ILE A 20 3.53 -12.88 3.42
CA ILE A 20 3.20 -13.98 4.33
C ILE A 20 4.03 -15.22 3.97
N VAL A 21 4.11 -15.58 2.68
CA VAL A 21 4.92 -16.73 2.24
C VAL A 21 6.40 -16.52 2.58
N VAL A 22 6.96 -15.33 2.34
CA VAL A 22 8.35 -15.04 2.64
C VAL A 22 8.62 -15.13 4.14
N VAL A 23 7.74 -14.57 4.98
CA VAL A 23 7.89 -14.60 6.44
C VAL A 23 7.81 -16.03 6.98
N LEU A 24 6.91 -16.87 6.44
CA LEU A 24 6.71 -18.22 6.94
C LEU A 24 7.76 -19.23 6.46
N PHE A 25 8.33 -19.05 5.26
CA PHE A 25 9.15 -20.07 4.62
C PHE A 25 10.57 -19.63 4.24
N PHE A 26 10.83 -18.33 4.07
CA PHE A 26 12.11 -17.83 3.54
C PHE A 26 12.92 -17.01 4.54
N LEU A 27 12.30 -16.46 5.59
CA LEU A 27 13.02 -15.75 6.64
C LEU A 27 13.83 -16.74 7.48
N ASP A 28 15.09 -16.89 7.10
CA ASP A 28 16.11 -17.62 7.85
C ASP A 28 17.24 -16.65 8.21
N PHE A 29 17.18 -16.12 9.43
CA PHE A 29 18.17 -15.16 9.93
C PHE A 29 19.49 -15.82 10.35
N ASN A 30 19.54 -17.14 10.48
CA ASN A 30 20.74 -17.82 10.94
C ASN A 30 21.60 -18.28 9.75
N ASN A 31 20.97 -18.83 8.71
CA ASN A 31 21.68 -19.33 7.54
C ASN A 31 21.86 -18.28 6.44
N ASN A 32 20.92 -17.33 6.29
CA ASN A 32 20.92 -16.34 5.21
C ASN A 32 20.51 -14.93 5.70
N ALA A 33 21.17 -14.47 6.77
CA ALA A 33 20.85 -13.20 7.43
C ALA A 33 20.76 -12.00 6.47
N ALA A 34 21.70 -11.86 5.54
CA ALA A 34 21.74 -10.72 4.61
C ALA A 34 20.50 -10.66 3.70
N VAL A 35 20.08 -11.80 3.14
CA VAL A 35 18.88 -11.89 2.29
C VAL A 35 17.63 -11.64 3.11
N SER A 36 17.57 -12.19 4.32
CA SER A 36 16.47 -12.02 5.26
C SER A 36 16.23 -10.55 5.63
N TYR A 37 17.30 -9.81 5.98
CA TYR A 37 17.19 -8.37 6.25
C TYR A 37 16.81 -7.54 5.02
N LEU A 38 17.33 -7.89 3.84
CA LEU A 38 16.99 -7.20 2.59
C LEU A 38 15.50 -7.36 2.26
N LEU A 39 14.99 -8.60 2.32
CA LEU A 39 13.57 -8.89 2.10
C LEU A 39 12.69 -8.11 3.07
N LEU A 40 13.05 -8.12 4.36
CA LEU A 40 12.33 -7.38 5.39
C LEU A 40 12.31 -5.87 5.11
N GLY A 41 13.44 -5.32 4.65
CA GLY A 41 13.54 -3.91 4.22
C GLY A 41 12.62 -3.57 3.05
N VAL A 42 12.55 -4.43 2.02
CA VAL A 42 11.65 -4.24 0.87
C VAL A 42 10.18 -4.27 1.31
N PHE A 43 9.81 -5.20 2.20
CA PHE A 43 8.45 -5.25 2.72
C PHE A 43 8.10 -4.05 3.61
N LEU A 44 9.02 -3.58 4.44
CA LEU A 44 8.85 -2.35 5.21
C LEU A 44 8.63 -1.14 4.30
N LEU A 45 9.44 -1.00 3.24
CA LEU A 45 9.24 0.06 2.24
C LEU A 45 7.87 -0.04 1.58
N TRP A 46 7.41 -1.24 1.21
CA TRP A 46 6.07 -1.42 0.66
C TRP A 46 4.98 -1.02 1.65
N VAL A 47 5.05 -1.41 2.93
CA VAL A 47 4.09 -0.99 3.97
C VAL A 47 4.05 0.53 4.11
N ILE A 48 5.22 1.19 4.09
CA ILE A 48 5.31 2.66 4.12
C ILE A 48 4.55 3.26 2.92
N THR A 49 4.68 2.71 1.71
CA THR A 49 3.94 3.21 0.54
C THR A 49 2.42 3.10 0.69
N LEU A 50 1.91 2.06 1.37
CA LEU A 50 0.48 1.92 1.67
C LEU A 50 0.00 3.01 2.62
N ILE A 51 0.78 3.29 3.67
CA ILE A 51 0.48 4.35 4.64
C ILE A 51 0.46 5.70 3.94
N PHE A 52 1.47 6.01 3.13
CA PHE A 52 1.53 7.26 2.35
C PHE A 52 0.31 7.41 1.42
N ARG A 53 -0.09 6.34 0.72
CA ARG A 53 -1.27 6.38 -0.15
C ARG A 53 -2.54 6.68 0.65
N ASN A 54 -2.68 6.08 1.83
CA ASN A 54 -3.84 6.32 2.70
C ASN A 54 -3.88 7.76 3.22
N ILE A 55 -2.73 8.31 3.64
CA ILE A 55 -2.61 9.71 4.05
C ILE A 55 -2.94 10.65 2.89
N PHE A 56 -2.42 10.37 1.69
CA PHE A 56 -2.65 11.19 0.50
C PHE A 56 -4.13 11.25 0.12
N ILE A 57 -4.81 10.10 0.13
CA ILE A 57 -6.26 10.03 -0.12
C ILE A 57 -7.02 10.82 0.95
N ASN A 58 -6.67 10.64 2.22
CA ASN A 58 -7.31 11.37 3.31
C ASN A 58 -7.08 12.89 3.18
N LYS A 59 -5.90 13.32 2.72
CA LYS A 59 -5.62 14.74 2.46
C LYS A 59 -6.53 15.29 1.36
N ILE A 60 -6.67 14.57 0.24
CA ILE A 60 -7.55 14.98 -0.86
C ILE A 60 -9.02 15.03 -0.42
N GLU A 61 -9.47 14.06 0.38
CA GLU A 61 -10.85 14.01 0.89
C GLU A 61 -11.19 15.15 1.86
N ASN A 62 -10.19 15.72 2.54
CA ASN A 62 -10.39 16.80 3.51
C ASN A 62 -10.01 18.20 2.97
N ASP A 63 -9.51 18.29 1.75
CA ASP A 63 -9.11 19.53 1.08
C ASP A 63 -10.10 19.85 -0.06
N PRO A 64 -11.10 20.73 0.18
CA PRO A 64 -12.15 21.05 -0.80
C PRO A 64 -11.64 21.72 -2.08
N ASP A 65 -10.51 22.43 -1.98
CA ASP A 65 -9.92 23.17 -3.09
C ASP A 65 -9.01 22.27 -3.97
N HIS A 66 -8.83 20.99 -3.58
CA HIS A 66 -8.00 20.06 -4.34
C HIS A 66 -8.71 19.61 -5.63
N PRO A 67 -8.05 19.63 -6.81
CA PRO A 67 -8.68 19.33 -8.10
C PRO A 67 -9.24 17.90 -8.24
N LEU A 68 -8.83 16.98 -7.35
CA LEU A 68 -9.32 15.60 -7.29
C LEU A 68 -10.39 15.37 -6.22
N HIS A 69 -10.73 16.37 -5.40
CA HIS A 69 -11.64 16.25 -4.25
C HIS A 69 -13.01 15.66 -4.64
N GLU A 70 -13.70 16.32 -5.57
CA GLU A 70 -15.00 15.91 -6.10
C GLU A 70 -14.97 14.49 -6.69
N THR A 71 -13.88 14.15 -7.40
CA THR A 71 -13.70 12.82 -8.01
C THR A 71 -13.50 11.74 -6.95
N GLN A 72 -12.79 12.04 -5.85
CA GLN A 72 -12.63 11.10 -4.73
C GLN A 72 -13.95 10.87 -3.99
N LEU A 73 -14.70 11.93 -3.67
CA LEU A 73 -15.99 11.84 -2.96
C LEU A 73 -17.04 11.07 -3.77
N GLN A 74 -17.13 11.31 -5.08
CA GLN A 74 -18.02 10.57 -5.97
C GLN A 74 -17.65 9.08 -6.06
N GLY A 75 -16.34 8.77 -6.01
CA GLY A 75 -15.86 7.40 -5.92
C GLY A 75 -16.25 6.69 -4.64
N LYS A 76 -16.19 7.40 -3.50
CA LYS A 76 -16.57 6.86 -2.18
C LYS A 76 -18.07 6.57 -2.07
N LYS A 77 -18.93 7.42 -2.63
CA LYS A 77 -20.40 7.24 -2.59
C LYS A 77 -20.92 6.07 -3.44
N LYS A 78 -20.12 5.55 -4.38
CA LYS A 78 -20.49 4.44 -5.27
C LYS A 78 -20.10 3.06 -4.75
N ILE A 79 -19.45 2.99 -3.59
CA ILE A 79 -19.07 1.76 -2.88
C ILE A 79 -20.05 1.58 -1.72
#